data_AF-A0AAE9DLN2-F1
#
_entry.id   AF-A0AAE9DLN2-F1
#
_cell.length_a   1.000
_cell.length_b   1.000
_cell.length_c   1.000
_cell.angle_alpha   90.00
_cell.angle_beta   90.00
_cell.angle_gamma   90.00
#
_symmetry.space_group_name_H-M   'P 1'
#
loop_
_entity.id
_entity.type
_entity.pdbx_description
1 polymer ?
#
loop_
_entity_poly.entity_id
_entity_poly.type
_entity_poly.pdbx_seq_one_letter_code
_entity_poly.pdbx_strand_id
1 'polypeptide(L)'
;MLPNTSAPQFNDYLWYLLYLKMGNLVLNVVLLLVHRRFKAKYQIQKSSLSMRYAMEEISKSSKFTLIITFTHLLFFGTYTVCSILVRVLGVPFFGSFLNHYVARGVNCAIPTYNLVVVFVAFTSLRHLNSKRSLEVQTTVQISATGYEGAKNYEDATINRWATIARK
;
A
#
# COMPACT_ATOMS: atom_id res chain seq x y z
N MET A 1 -25.94 31.46 2.70
CA MET A 1 -24.96 31.53 3.80
C MET A 1 -25.00 30.22 4.56
N LEU A 2 -23.88 29.49 4.68
CA LEU A 2 -23.81 28.30 5.54
C LEU A 2 -23.94 28.77 7.01
N PRO A 3 -24.83 28.17 7.82
CA PRO A 3 -25.08 28.62 9.19
C PRO A 3 -23.80 28.49 10.04
N ASN A 4 -23.51 29.47 10.89
CA ASN A 4 -22.29 29.52 11.71
C ASN A 4 -22.13 28.30 12.66
N THR A 5 -23.22 27.57 12.92
CA THR A 5 -23.24 26.32 13.70
C THR A 5 -22.67 25.10 12.97
N SER A 6 -22.55 25.14 11.64
CA SER A 6 -22.03 24.03 10.82
C SER A 6 -20.51 23.95 10.77
N ALA A 7 -19.81 25.05 11.09
CA ALA A 7 -18.35 25.12 11.07
C ALA A 7 -17.65 24.22 12.10
N PRO A 8 -18.06 24.15 13.39
CA PRO A 8 -17.46 23.26 14.37
C PRO A 8 -17.77 21.78 14.07
N GLN A 9 -19.01 21.44 13.73
CA GLN A 9 -19.41 20.06 13.41
C GLN A 9 -18.63 19.49 12.21
N PHE A 10 -18.36 20.32 11.20
CA PHE A 10 -17.54 19.93 10.05
C PHE A 10 -16.07 19.69 10.44
N ASN A 11 -15.56 20.46 11.40
CA ASN A 11 -14.20 20.28 11.91
C ASN A 11 -14.07 18.95 12.67
N ASP A 12 -15.05 18.63 13.52
CA ASP A 12 -15.08 17.38 14.27
C ASP A 12 -15.16 16.16 13.34
N TYR A 13 -15.96 16.26 12.26
CA TYR A 13 -16.03 15.24 11.23
C TYR A 13 -14.69 15.00 10.52
N LEU A 14 -13.95 16.08 10.19
CA LEU A 14 -12.62 15.98 9.59
C LEU A 14 -11.61 15.33 10.54
N TRP A 15 -11.64 15.67 11.83
CA TRP A 15 -10.80 15.03 12.85
C TRP A 15 -11.11 13.55 12.98
N TYR A 16 -12.39 13.16 13.01
CA TYR A 16 -12.79 11.76 13.08
C TYR A 16 -12.29 10.96 11.87
N LEU A 17 -12.43 11.51 10.66
CA LEU A 17 -11.88 10.92 9.43
C LEU A 17 -10.36 10.77 9.48
N LEU A 18 -9.65 11.77 10.02
CA LEU A 18 -8.20 11.72 10.18
C LEU A 18 -7.81 10.58 11.13
N TYR A 19 -8.46 10.46 12.29
CA TYR A 19 -8.21 9.38 13.24
C TYR A 19 -8.50 8.00 12.63
N LEU A 20 -9.57 7.85 11.87
CA LEU A 20 -9.86 6.60 11.16
C LEU A 20 -8.76 6.23 10.15
N LYS A 21 -8.28 7.20 9.36
CA LYS A 21 -7.19 6.95 8.39
C LYS A 21 -5.87 6.62 9.09
N MET A 22 -5.56 7.31 10.19
CA MET A 22 -4.39 7.02 11.02
C MET A 22 -4.48 5.61 11.62
N GLY A 23 -5.65 5.23 12.17
CA GLY A 23 -5.90 3.89 12.69
C GLY A 23 -5.74 2.82 11.61
N ASN A 24 -6.25 3.06 10.40
CA ASN A 24 -6.11 2.15 9.27
C ASN A 24 -4.62 1.97 8.87
N LEU A 25 -3.84 3.04 8.86
CA LEU A 25 -2.39 2.95 8.62
C LEU A 25 -1.69 2.12 9.70
N VAL A 26 -1.99 2.37 10.99
CA VAL A 26 -1.42 1.61 12.11
C VAL A 26 -1.77 0.12 11.99
N LEU A 27 -3.03 -0.23 11.71
CA LEU A 27 -3.46 -1.61 11.50
C LEU A 27 -2.71 -2.28 10.34
N ASN A 28 -2.52 -1.59 9.21
CA ASN A 28 -1.74 -2.12 8.10
C ASN A 28 -0.26 -2.33 8.44
N VAL A 29 0.34 -1.44 9.23
CA VAL A 29 1.71 -1.60 9.72
C VAL A 29 1.82 -2.79 10.67
N VAL A 30 0.88 -2.93 11.61
CA VAL A 30 0.81 -4.09 12.51
C VAL A 30 0.66 -5.38 11.72
N LEU A 31 -0.23 -5.43 10.73
CA LEU A 31 -0.39 -6.57 9.82
C LEU A 31 0.92 -6.92 9.12
N LEU A 32 1.65 -5.93 8.59
CA LEU A 32 2.94 -6.16 7.95
C LEU A 32 3.99 -6.73 8.92
N LEU A 33 4.04 -6.23 10.16
CA LEU A 33 4.95 -6.71 11.20
C LEU A 33 4.63 -8.15 11.59
N VAL A 34 3.35 -8.46 11.81
CA VAL A 34 2.86 -9.81 12.09
C VAL A 34 3.24 -10.73 10.94
N HIS A 35 3.01 -10.32 9.69
CA HIS A 35 3.36 -11.09 8.51
C HIS A 35 4.86 -11.35 8.38
N ARG A 36 5.70 -10.35 8.67
CA ARG A 36 7.16 -10.51 8.71
C ARG A 36 7.59 -11.54 9.75
N ARG A 37 7.02 -11.49 10.96
CA ARG A 37 7.31 -12.48 12.02
C ARG A 37 6.88 -13.89 11.62
N PHE A 38 5.70 -14.04 11.02
CA PHE A 38 5.24 -15.33 10.51
C PHE A 38 6.16 -15.84 9.39
N LYS A 39 6.54 -15.00 8.42
CA LYS A 39 7.47 -15.38 7.35
C LYS A 39 8.79 -15.92 7.92
N ALA A 40 9.37 -15.24 8.91
CA ALA A 40 10.60 -15.69 9.58
C ALA A 40 10.41 -17.05 10.27
N LYS A 41 9.30 -17.25 11.01
CA LYS A 41 9.00 -18.51 11.68
C LYS A 41 8.79 -19.68 10.72
N TYR A 42 8.07 -19.46 9.61
CA TYR A 42 7.79 -20.50 8.61
C TYR A 42 8.98 -20.85 7.72
N GLN A 43 9.90 -19.90 7.48
CA GLN A 43 11.16 -20.20 6.79
C GLN A 43 12.04 -21.18 7.59
N ILE A 44 12.00 -21.10 8.92
CA ILE A 44 12.76 -21.99 9.81
C ILE A 44 12.14 -23.41 9.83
N GLN A 45 10.81 -23.54 9.71
CA GLN A 45 10.09 -24.82 9.86
C GLN A 45 9.99 -25.70 8.60
N LYS A 46 10.88 -25.56 7.59
CA LYS A 46 10.82 -26.34 6.33
C LYS A 46 9.40 -26.43 5.73
N SER A 47 8.71 -25.30 5.56
CA SER A 47 7.33 -25.31 5.06
C SER A 47 7.21 -25.84 3.63
N SER A 48 6.05 -26.39 3.28
CA SER A 48 5.72 -26.82 1.92
C SER A 48 5.83 -25.68 0.91
N LEU A 49 6.08 -26.02 -0.37
CA LEU A 49 6.20 -25.05 -1.46
C LEU A 49 4.96 -24.17 -1.59
N SER A 50 3.76 -24.76 -1.44
CA SER A 50 2.48 -24.04 -1.48
C SER A 50 2.37 -22.98 -0.39
N MET A 51 2.80 -23.30 0.84
CA MET A 51 2.79 -22.35 1.96
C MET A 51 3.76 -21.19 1.73
N ARG A 52 4.94 -21.44 1.13
CA ARG A 52 5.89 -20.37 0.77
C ARG A 52 5.30 -19.41 -0.26
N TYR A 53 4.66 -19.94 -1.30
CA TYR A 53 3.98 -19.13 -2.31
C TYR A 53 2.85 -18.28 -1.72
N ALA A 54 1.96 -18.89 -0.92
CA ALA A 54 0.87 -18.18 -0.26
C ALA A 54 1.39 -17.04 0.63
N MET A 55 2.47 -17.30 1.40
CA MET A 55 3.05 -16.29 2.29
C MET A 55 3.74 -15.15 1.53
N GLU A 56 4.32 -15.42 0.37
CA GLU A 56 4.89 -14.41 -0.54
C GLU A 56 3.79 -13.52 -1.13
N GLU A 57 2.67 -14.12 -1.56
CA GLU A 57 1.51 -13.43 -2.10
C GLU A 57 0.86 -12.51 -1.06
N ILE A 58 0.61 -13.02 0.15
CA ILE A 58 0.08 -12.21 1.25
C ILE A 58 1.04 -11.07 1.57
N SER A 59 2.36 -11.29 1.57
CA SER A 59 3.33 -10.22 1.84
C SER A 59 3.29 -9.11 0.79
N LYS A 60 3.17 -9.47 -0.50
CA LYS A 60 3.04 -8.49 -1.59
C LYS A 60 1.71 -7.73 -1.50
N SER A 61 0.63 -8.43 -1.20
CA SER A 61 -0.69 -7.84 -0.98
C SER A 61 -0.68 -6.85 0.20
N SER A 62 -0.08 -7.20 1.35
CA SER A 62 0.05 -6.29 2.49
C SER A 62 0.87 -5.03 2.15
N LYS A 63 1.95 -5.16 1.36
CA LYS A 63 2.73 -4.01 0.89
C LYS A 63 1.91 -3.08 0.00
N PHE A 64 1.11 -3.65 -0.90
CA PHE A 64 0.19 -2.89 -1.77
C PHE A 64 -0.82 -2.09 -0.95
N THR A 65 -1.51 -2.75 -0.01
CA THR A 65 -2.50 -2.11 0.86
C THR A 65 -1.87 -0.99 1.68
N LEU A 66 -0.66 -1.18 2.21
CA LEU A 66 0.07 -0.14 2.95
C LEU A 66 0.38 1.09 2.08
N ILE A 67 0.85 0.90 0.85
CA ILE A 67 1.13 2.00 -0.08
C ILE A 67 -0.16 2.80 -0.35
N ILE A 68 -1.29 2.12 -0.57
CA ILE A 68 -2.57 2.78 -0.81
C ILE A 68 -3.06 3.54 0.41
N THR A 69 -3.03 2.94 1.60
CA THR A 69 -3.52 3.61 2.81
C THR A 69 -2.64 4.79 3.21
N PHE A 70 -1.32 4.68 3.03
CA PHE A 70 -0.41 5.81 3.17
C PHE A 70 -0.71 6.94 2.18
N THR A 71 -0.93 6.60 0.90
CA THR A 71 -1.29 7.57 -0.14
C THR A 71 -2.61 8.28 0.20
N HIS A 72 -3.63 7.53 0.63
CA HIS A 72 -4.90 8.09 1.08
C HIS A 72 -4.76 9.05 2.27
N LEU A 73 -3.84 8.76 3.19
CA LEU A 73 -3.56 9.61 4.34
C LEU A 73 -2.85 10.90 3.89
N LEU A 74 -1.81 10.78 3.06
CA LEU A 74 -1.03 11.93 2.57
C LEU A 74 -1.90 12.92 1.80
N PHE A 75 -2.69 12.42 0.85
CA PHE A 75 -3.56 13.28 0.04
C PHE A 75 -4.75 13.85 0.82
N PHE A 76 -5.30 13.10 1.76
CA PHE A 76 -6.35 13.62 2.65
C PHE A 76 -5.80 14.67 3.64
N GLY A 77 -4.59 14.44 4.15
CA GLY A 77 -3.91 15.37 5.05
C GLY A 77 -3.61 16.69 4.35
N THR A 78 -3.02 16.65 3.16
CA THR A 78 -2.77 17.85 2.34
C THR A 78 -4.07 18.57 1.99
N TYR A 79 -5.13 17.87 1.60
CA TYR A 79 -6.46 18.44 1.39
C TYR A 79 -6.99 19.17 2.64
N THR A 80 -6.84 18.54 3.82
CA THR A 80 -7.32 19.10 5.10
C THR A 80 -6.52 20.35 5.48
N VAL A 81 -5.20 20.32 5.33
CA VAL A 81 -4.32 21.48 5.59
C VAL A 81 -4.67 22.64 4.65
N CYS A 82 -4.81 22.39 3.35
CA CYS A 82 -5.23 23.42 2.38
C CYS A 82 -6.60 24.01 2.73
N SER A 83 -7.55 23.17 3.17
CA SER A 83 -8.88 23.61 3.59
C SER A 83 -8.83 24.52 4.84
N ILE A 84 -7.98 24.18 5.82
CA ILE A 84 -7.75 25.01 7.01
C ILE A 84 -7.05 26.32 6.63
N LEU A 85 -6.04 26.30 5.76
CA LEU A 85 -5.33 27.50 5.31
C LEU A 85 -6.27 28.51 4.65
N VAL A 86 -7.17 28.06 3.77
CA VAL A 86 -8.18 28.93 3.14
C VAL A 86 -9.13 29.53 4.19
N ARG A 87 -9.40 28.82 5.29
CA ARG A 87 -10.22 29.35 6.40
C ARG A 87 -9.46 30.38 7.24
N VAL A 88 -8.19 30.14 7.56
CA VAL A 88 -7.37 31.02 8.42
C VAL A 88 -6.99 32.31 7.69
N LEU A 89 -6.58 32.23 6.42
CA LEU A 89 -6.21 33.40 5.61
C LEU A 89 -7.39 34.35 5.37
N GLY A 90 -8.62 33.81 5.33
CA GLY A 90 -9.84 34.59 5.35
C GLY A 90 -10.01 35.55 4.16
N VAL A 91 -10.98 36.45 4.28
CA VAL A 91 -11.27 37.51 3.29
C VAL A 91 -10.09 38.43 2.97
N PRO A 92 -9.20 38.84 3.91
CA PRO A 92 -8.12 39.78 3.59
C PRO A 92 -7.10 39.22 2.57
N PHE A 93 -6.92 37.90 2.50
CA PHE A 93 -6.06 37.28 1.48
C PHE A 93 -6.72 37.21 0.09
N PHE A 94 -8.04 36.99 0.04
CA PHE A 94 -8.78 36.81 -1.22
C PHE A 94 -9.32 38.12 -1.81
N GLY A 95 -9.15 39.25 -1.11
CA GLY A 95 -9.51 40.61 -1.55
C GLY A 95 -11.01 40.89 -1.66
N SER A 96 -11.85 39.86 -1.69
CA SER A 96 -13.31 39.99 -1.69
C SER A 96 -13.98 38.82 -0.98
N PHE A 97 -15.16 39.08 -0.41
CA PHE A 97 -16.01 38.04 0.19
C PHE A 97 -16.40 36.98 -0.85
N LEU A 98 -16.70 37.39 -2.08
CA LEU A 98 -17.08 36.48 -3.17
C LEU A 98 -15.95 35.48 -3.46
N ASN A 99 -14.72 35.96 -3.65
CA ASN A 99 -13.57 35.10 -3.93
C ASN A 99 -13.28 34.13 -2.78
N HIS A 100 -13.42 34.59 -1.53
CA HIS A 100 -13.24 33.73 -0.35
C HIS A 100 -14.30 32.61 -0.29
N TYR A 101 -15.57 32.92 -0.54
CA TYR A 101 -16.64 31.91 -0.56
C TYR A 101 -16.51 30.93 -1.74
N VAL A 102 -16.10 31.41 -2.92
CA VAL A 102 -15.82 30.56 -4.08
C VAL A 102 -14.66 29.61 -3.78
N ALA A 103 -13.55 30.11 -3.23
CA ALA A 103 -12.41 29.28 -2.84
C ALA A 103 -12.77 28.19 -1.82
N ARG A 104 -13.63 28.53 -0.84
CA ARG A 104 -14.18 27.55 0.12
C ARG A 104 -15.11 26.53 -0.55
N GLY A 105 -15.97 26.99 -1.46
CA GLY A 105 -16.88 26.13 -2.21
C GLY A 105 -16.12 25.12 -3.06
N VAL A 106 -15.11 25.56 -3.82
CA VAL A 106 -14.27 24.71 -4.67
C VAL A 106 -13.50 23.70 -3.83
N ASN A 107 -12.92 24.11 -2.69
CA ASN A 107 -12.24 23.17 -1.79
C ASN A 107 -13.18 22.10 -1.23
N CYS A 108 -14.45 22.41 -0.94
CA CYS A 108 -15.40 21.43 -0.39
C CYS A 108 -16.12 20.57 -1.45
N ALA A 109 -16.22 21.05 -2.70
CA ALA A 109 -17.10 20.45 -3.70
C ALA A 109 -16.57 19.13 -4.28
N ILE A 110 -15.25 18.98 -4.43
CA ILE A 110 -14.68 17.80 -5.09
C ILE A 110 -13.40 17.38 -4.36
N PRO A 111 -13.38 16.23 -3.67
CA PRO A 111 -12.14 15.61 -3.21
C PRO A 111 -11.38 15.07 -4.43
N THR A 112 -10.71 15.97 -5.15
CA THR A 112 -9.92 15.69 -6.37
C THR A 112 -8.86 14.63 -6.14
N TYR A 113 -8.41 14.47 -4.88
CA TYR A 113 -7.50 13.42 -4.49
C TYR A 113 -8.03 12.00 -4.72
N ASN A 114 -9.34 11.79 -4.79
CA ASN A 114 -9.90 10.44 -5.02
C ASN A 114 -9.41 9.84 -6.34
N LEU A 115 -9.32 10.65 -7.41
CA LEU A 115 -8.83 10.19 -8.71
C LEU A 115 -7.32 9.91 -8.66
N VAL A 116 -6.57 10.75 -7.95
CA VAL A 116 -5.12 10.58 -7.79
C VAL A 116 -4.82 9.27 -7.06
N VAL A 117 -5.57 8.95 -6.01
CA VAL A 117 -5.36 7.69 -5.27
C VAL A 117 -5.65 6.47 -6.14
N VAL A 118 -6.72 6.52 -6.96
CA VAL A 118 -7.02 5.44 -7.91
C VAL A 118 -5.89 5.25 -8.93
N PHE A 119 -5.34 6.35 -9.45
CA PHE A 119 -4.21 6.30 -10.39
C PHE A 119 -2.95 5.70 -9.74
N VAL A 120 -2.64 6.10 -8.50
CA VAL A 120 -1.52 5.54 -7.74
C VAL A 120 -1.74 4.05 -7.45
N ALA A 121 -2.97 3.63 -7.14
CA ALA A 121 -3.32 2.22 -6.94
C ALA A 121 -3.08 1.39 -8.21
N PHE A 122 -3.54 1.87 -9.37
CA PHE A 122 -3.28 1.19 -10.65
C PHE A 122 -1.80 1.08 -10.97
N THR A 123 -1.04 2.17 -10.77
CA THR A 123 0.40 2.20 -11.05
C THR A 123 1.14 1.25 -10.11
N SER A 124 0.81 1.26 -8.82
CA SER A 124 1.40 0.37 -7.82
C SER A 124 1.10 -1.11 -8.11
N LEU A 125 -0.14 -1.40 -8.53
CA LEU A 125 -0.55 -2.76 -8.90
C LEU A 125 0.20 -3.25 -10.15
N ARG A 126 0.32 -2.41 -11.18
CA ARG A 126 1.09 -2.72 -12.40
C ARG A 126 2.56 -2.98 -12.07
N HIS A 127 3.16 -2.14 -11.23
CA HIS A 127 4.56 -2.29 -10.82
C HIS A 127 4.78 -3.60 -10.04
N LEU A 128 3.90 -3.92 -9.08
CA LEU A 128 3.98 -5.17 -8.31
C LEU A 128 3.75 -6.42 -9.18
N ASN A 129 2.82 -6.36 -10.14
CA ASN A 129 2.57 -7.45 -11.09
C ASN A 129 3.74 -7.65 -12.07
N SER A 130 4.35 -6.57 -12.57
CA SER A 130 5.54 -6.64 -13.42
C SER A 130 6.71 -7.28 -12.66
N LYS A 131 6.97 -6.82 -11.43
CA LYS A 131 8.00 -7.41 -10.57
C LYS A 131 7.73 -8.89 -10.28
N ARG A 132 6.46 -9.26 -10.07
CA ARG A 132 6.06 -10.68 -9.92
C ARG A 132 6.38 -11.48 -11.18
N SER A 133 6.00 -10.99 -12.36
CA SER A 133 6.24 -11.69 -13.62
C SER A 133 7.74 -11.91 -13.85
N LEU A 134 8.57 -10.90 -13.57
CA LEU A 134 10.03 -11.00 -13.62
C LEU A 134 10.56 -12.05 -12.63
N GLU A 135 10.16 -11.97 -11.35
CA GLU A 135 10.61 -12.92 -10.32
C GLU A 135 10.18 -14.37 -10.63
N VAL A 136 8.98 -14.57 -11.17
CA VAL A 136 8.51 -15.90 -11.59
C VAL A 136 9.33 -16.39 -12.78
N GLN A 137 9.56 -15.56 -13.80
CA GLN A 137 10.40 -15.96 -14.95
C GLN A 137 11.82 -16.33 -14.50
N THR A 138 12.43 -15.54 -13.61
CA THR A 138 13.79 -15.80 -13.12
C THR A 138 13.87 -16.96 -12.14
N THR A 139 12.80 -17.26 -11.39
CA THR A 139 12.78 -18.36 -10.39
C THR A 139 12.31 -19.69 -10.99
N VAL A 140 11.40 -19.67 -11.97
CA VAL A 140 11.02 -20.86 -12.75
C VAL A 140 12.15 -21.23 -13.71
N GLN A 141 12.95 -20.26 -14.15
CA GLN A 141 14.36 -20.49 -14.48
C GLN A 141 15.20 -20.76 -13.23
N ILE A 142 14.87 -21.81 -12.46
CA ILE A 142 15.96 -22.66 -11.95
C ILE A 142 16.73 -22.99 -13.21
N SER A 143 17.89 -22.35 -13.42
CA SER A 143 18.57 -22.22 -14.72
C SER A 143 18.36 -23.49 -15.54
N ALA A 144 17.40 -23.55 -16.47
CA ALA A 144 17.18 -24.80 -17.20
C ALA A 144 18.26 -24.99 -18.29
N THR A 145 19.10 -23.97 -18.45
CA THR A 145 20.09 -23.81 -19.50
C THR A 145 21.37 -23.23 -18.90
N GLY A 146 22.53 -23.59 -19.46
CA GLY A 146 23.84 -23.18 -18.96
C GLY A 146 24.36 -24.03 -17.78
N TYR A 147 25.55 -23.67 -17.29
CA TYR A 147 26.30 -24.40 -16.26
C TYR A 147 25.54 -24.55 -14.94
N GLU A 148 24.90 -23.48 -14.47
CA GLU A 148 24.07 -23.48 -13.25
C GLU A 148 22.85 -24.39 -13.37
N GLY A 149 22.44 -24.73 -14.58
CA GLY A 149 21.36 -25.67 -14.85
C GLY A 149 21.75 -27.12 -14.81
N ALA A 150 22.88 -27.44 -15.43
CA ALA A 150 23.49 -28.76 -15.30
C ALA A 150 23.73 -29.09 -13.82
N LYS A 151 24.24 -28.13 -13.05
CA LYS A 151 24.49 -28.27 -11.61
C LYS A 151 23.22 -28.50 -10.79
N ASN A 152 22.12 -27.79 -11.07
CA ASN A 152 20.83 -28.03 -10.41
C ASN A 152 20.25 -29.41 -10.73
N TYR A 153 20.37 -29.87 -11.98
CA TYR A 153 19.96 -31.22 -12.37
C TYR A 153 20.82 -32.29 -11.68
N GLU A 154 22.12 -32.06 -11.59
CA GLU A 154 23.08 -32.97 -10.95
C GLU A 154 22.80 -33.08 -9.44
N ASP A 155 22.60 -31.96 -8.73
CA ASP A 155 22.23 -31.96 -7.31
C ASP A 155 20.88 -32.63 -7.04
N ALA A 156 19.89 -32.42 -7.90
CA ALA A 156 18.58 -33.08 -7.79
C ALA A 156 18.69 -34.60 -8.01
N THR A 157 19.53 -35.02 -8.95
CA THR A 157 19.77 -36.43 -9.29
C THR A 157 20.54 -37.11 -8.16
N ILE A 158 21.64 -36.54 -7.70
CA ILE A 158 22.46 -37.05 -6.59
C ILE A 158 21.62 -37.18 -5.31
N ASN A 159 20.80 -36.19 -4.98
CA ASN A 159 19.92 -36.27 -3.81
C ASN A 159 18.89 -37.40 -3.91
N ARG A 160 18.31 -37.65 -5.10
CA ARG A 160 17.42 -38.80 -5.31
C ARG A 160 18.15 -40.13 -5.11
N TRP A 161 19.32 -40.29 -5.71
CA TRP A 161 20.12 -41.51 -5.57
C TRP A 161 20.57 -41.74 -4.12
N ALA A 162 21.01 -40.70 -3.41
CA ALA A 162 21.38 -40.77 -2.00
C ALA A 162 20.18 -41.15 -1.10
N THR A 163 18.96 -40.76 -1.48
CA THR A 163 17.74 -41.14 -0.75
C THR A 163 17.35 -42.59 -0.99
N ILE A 164 17.56 -43.11 -2.21
CA ILE A 164 17.31 -44.52 -2.56
C ILE A 164 18.37 -45.43 -1.92
N ALA A 165 19.64 -45.03 -1.93
CA ALA A 165 20.75 -45.80 -1.36
C ALA A 165 20.77 -45.83 0.18
N ARG A 166 20.05 -44.90 0.84
CA ARG A 166 19.85 -44.91 2.31
C ARG A 166 18.66 -45.75 2.75
N LYS A 167 17.90 -46.31 1.82
CA LYS A 167 16.75 -47.18 2.08
C LYS A 167 17.16 -48.63 1.94
#